data_AF-A0A0B0ELY2-F1
#
_entry.id   AF-A0A0B0ELY2-F1
#
_cell.length_a   1.000
_cell.length_b   1.000
_cell.length_c   1.000
_cell.angle_alpha   90.00
_cell.angle_beta   90.00
_cell.angle_gamma   90.00
#
_symmetry.space_group_name_H-M   'P 1'
#
loop_
_entity.id
_entity.type
_entity.pdbx_description
1 polymer ?
#
loop_
_entity_poly.entity_id
_entity_poly.type
_entity_poly.pdbx_seq_one_letter_code
_entity_poly.pdbx_strand_id
1 'polypeptide(L)'
;MQPSKLTEIFQEDSFDDGLLPRHLPLSTENKPAKFSRDTVSDDSYSWYTGLLDSCYDKEIKFDENGCIEHVILKLDEEAVGTFEVFHKIREYEEFVSRRLSAFIPKLVSYCLRIAGVLHEIECYTNGKAETHISKKTITNAIEVTKFFAGQAVKVIKLYDETEASLNEYEKKLIGVLYKLQNLVKNGRLLLSKITETLNTELPEQLRITDNRIVGNMLRDRCKLSTKKKGGNYYLMWESEKIQKLFIKTSHVSPVSPTENKMVASI
;
A
#
# COMPACT_ATOMS: atom_id res chain seq x y z
N MET A 1 -10.19 14.30 -11.42
CA MET A 1 -8.96 15.05 -11.75
C MET A 1 -8.22 14.29 -12.84
N GLN A 2 -7.75 14.94 -13.91
CA GLN A 2 -7.03 14.24 -14.98
C GLN A 2 -5.64 13.78 -14.49
N PRO A 3 -5.19 12.53 -14.77
CA PRO A 3 -3.91 12.01 -14.28
C PRO A 3 -2.70 12.88 -14.66
N SER A 4 -2.70 13.52 -15.83
CA SER A 4 -1.63 14.40 -16.30
C SER A 4 -1.50 15.71 -15.51
N LYS A 5 -2.58 16.15 -14.85
CA LYS A 5 -2.57 17.35 -13.98
C LYS A 5 -2.24 17.03 -12.54
N LEU A 6 -2.21 15.75 -12.18
CA LEU A 6 -2.03 15.31 -10.81
C LEU A 6 -0.61 15.61 -10.31
N THR A 7 0.41 15.44 -11.16
CA THR A 7 1.82 15.77 -10.87
C THR A 7 2.09 17.28 -10.82
N GLU A 8 1.29 18.09 -11.54
CA GLU A 8 1.37 19.56 -11.48
C GLU A 8 0.77 20.11 -10.18
N ILE A 9 -0.32 19.50 -9.70
CA ILE A 9 -1.06 19.93 -8.50
C ILE A 9 -0.42 19.40 -7.22
N PHE A 10 -0.08 18.10 -7.21
CA PHE A 10 0.57 17.44 -6.09
C PHE A 10 2.02 17.19 -6.47
N GLN A 11 2.92 18.05 -5.98
CA GLN A 11 4.36 17.93 -6.18
C GLN A 11 4.93 16.79 -5.33
N GLU A 12 6.22 16.48 -5.47
CA GLU A 12 6.87 15.38 -4.72
C GLU A 12 6.73 15.55 -3.19
N ASP A 13 6.76 16.79 -2.70
CA ASP A 13 6.59 17.10 -1.27
C ASP A 13 5.21 16.73 -0.74
N SER A 14 4.19 16.61 -1.62
CA SER A 14 2.82 16.22 -1.24
C SER A 14 2.70 14.78 -0.72
N PHE A 15 3.72 13.96 -0.92
CA PHE A 15 3.81 12.64 -0.30
C PHE A 15 4.33 12.74 1.15
N ASP A 16 5.27 13.64 1.40
CA ASP A 16 5.95 13.80 2.68
C ASP A 16 5.09 14.57 3.70
N ASP A 17 4.36 15.59 3.26
CA ASP A 17 3.39 16.32 4.09
C ASP A 17 2.04 15.55 4.27
N GLY A 18 1.92 14.42 3.56
CA GLY A 18 0.75 13.56 3.53
C GLY A 18 -0.47 14.12 2.80
N LEU A 19 -0.35 15.21 2.04
CA LEU A 19 -1.46 15.85 1.33
C LEU A 19 -2.08 14.91 0.29
N LEU A 20 -1.26 14.29 -0.56
CA LEU A 20 -1.75 13.36 -1.57
C LEU A 20 -2.35 12.09 -0.94
N PRO A 21 -1.74 11.46 0.08
CA PRO A 21 -2.36 10.37 0.85
C PRO A 21 -3.71 10.68 1.50
N ARG A 22 -4.08 11.96 1.71
CA ARG A 22 -5.40 12.37 2.21
C ARG A 22 -6.51 12.35 1.15
N HIS A 23 -6.18 11.96 -0.07
CA HIS A 23 -7.13 11.81 -1.16
C HIS A 23 -7.27 10.34 -1.53
N LEU A 24 -8.46 9.94 -1.99
CA LEU A 24 -8.71 8.61 -2.56
C LEU A 24 -8.55 8.70 -4.08
N PRO A 25 -7.36 8.41 -4.64
CA PRO A 25 -7.14 8.54 -6.06
C PRO A 25 -7.99 7.54 -6.83
N LEU A 26 -8.48 7.96 -7.99
CA LEU A 26 -9.15 7.09 -8.95
C LEU A 26 -8.51 7.29 -10.32
N SER A 27 -7.77 6.28 -10.78
CA SER A 27 -7.25 6.21 -12.14
C SER A 27 -8.26 5.44 -12.98
N THR A 28 -9.17 6.17 -13.61
CA THR A 28 -10.10 5.59 -14.58
C THR A 28 -9.37 5.27 -15.87
N GLU A 29 -9.67 4.11 -16.45
CA GLU A 29 -9.23 3.82 -17.81
C GLU A 29 -9.87 4.83 -18.75
N ASN A 30 -9.08 5.35 -19.70
CA ASN A 30 -9.55 6.30 -20.70
C ASN A 30 -10.36 5.54 -21.77
N LYS A 31 -11.50 4.98 -21.35
CA LYS A 31 -12.48 4.34 -22.22
C LYS A 31 -13.42 5.43 -22.71
N PRO A 32 -13.70 5.52 -24.02
CA PRO A 32 -14.70 6.43 -24.52
C PRO A 32 -16.02 6.12 -23.80
N ALA A 33 -16.61 7.15 -23.19
CA ALA A 33 -17.90 7.01 -22.53
C ALA A 33 -18.89 6.46 -23.57
N LYS A 34 -19.49 5.30 -23.27
CA LYS A 34 -20.59 4.82 -24.09
C LYS A 34 -21.79 5.70 -23.75
N PHE A 35 -22.29 6.44 -24.74
CA PHE A 35 -23.53 7.17 -24.58
C PHE A 35 -24.65 6.17 -24.25
N SER A 36 -25.30 6.37 -23.11
CA SER A 36 -26.54 5.69 -22.78
C SER A 36 -27.64 6.73 -22.62
N ARG A 37 -28.86 6.36 -23.03
CA ARG A 37 -30.08 7.10 -22.71
C ARG A 37 -30.67 6.66 -21.36
N ASP A 38 -30.12 5.61 -20.77
CA ASP A 38 -30.54 5.14 -19.46
C ASP A 38 -30.23 6.23 -18.44
N THR A 39 -31.28 6.71 -17.79
CA THR A 39 -31.18 7.61 -16.65
C THR A 39 -31.13 6.80 -15.36
N VAL A 40 -30.76 7.45 -14.26
CA VAL A 40 -31.02 6.88 -12.94
C VAL A 40 -32.53 6.67 -12.81
N SER A 41 -32.95 5.46 -12.46
CA SER A 41 -34.38 5.16 -12.27
C SER A 41 -34.94 5.96 -11.09
N ASP A 42 -36.23 6.28 -11.14
CA ASP A 42 -36.92 6.98 -10.05
C ASP A 42 -36.80 6.19 -8.73
N ASP A 43 -36.86 4.85 -8.79
CA ASP A 43 -36.65 3.98 -7.63
C ASP A 43 -35.25 4.16 -7.02
N SER A 44 -34.21 4.20 -7.84
CA SER A 44 -32.83 4.44 -7.39
C SER A 44 -32.70 5.84 -6.80
N TYR A 45 -33.27 6.85 -7.46
CA TYR A 45 -33.23 8.23 -6.99
C TYR A 45 -33.92 8.35 -5.63
N SER A 46 -35.14 7.83 -5.49
CA SER A 46 -35.90 7.84 -4.23
C SER A 46 -35.16 7.10 -3.11
N TRP A 47 -34.50 5.98 -3.42
CA TRP A 47 -33.71 5.24 -2.43
C TRP A 47 -32.51 6.07 -1.93
N TYR A 48 -31.76 6.70 -2.83
CA TYR A 48 -30.63 7.55 -2.46
C TYR A 48 -31.06 8.78 -1.66
N THR A 49 -32.14 9.44 -2.07
CA THR A 49 -32.69 10.58 -1.33
C THR A 49 -33.12 10.16 0.06
N GLY A 50 -33.87 9.07 0.20
CA GLY A 50 -34.29 8.56 1.50
C GLY A 50 -33.13 8.17 2.42
N LEU A 51 -32.04 7.61 1.87
CA LEU A 51 -30.82 7.34 2.63
C LEU A 51 -30.19 8.64 3.15
N LEU A 52 -30.07 9.67 2.31
CA LEU A 52 -29.50 10.95 2.71
C LEU A 52 -30.37 11.65 3.76
N ASP A 53 -31.69 11.67 3.57
CA ASP A 53 -32.64 12.24 4.52
C ASP A 53 -32.52 11.53 5.87
N SER A 54 -32.43 10.20 5.88
CA SER A 54 -32.23 9.43 7.12
C SER A 54 -30.93 9.79 7.87
N CYS A 55 -29.90 10.24 7.14
CA CYS A 55 -28.66 10.72 7.77
C CYS A 55 -28.83 12.11 8.38
N TYR A 56 -29.56 13.01 7.71
CA TYR A 56 -29.82 14.38 8.18
C TYR A 56 -30.83 14.42 9.34
N ASP A 57 -31.76 13.47 9.39
CA ASP A 57 -32.79 13.37 10.44
C ASP A 57 -32.24 12.83 11.76
N LYS A 58 -30.97 12.40 11.82
CA LYS A 58 -30.34 11.96 13.06
C LYS A 58 -30.25 13.12 14.05
N GLU A 59 -30.79 12.89 15.24
CA GLU A 59 -30.75 13.86 16.33
C GLU A 59 -29.31 14.21 16.72
N ILE A 60 -28.97 15.50 16.65
CA ILE A 60 -27.70 16.02 17.17
C ILE A 60 -27.89 16.30 18.65
N LYS A 61 -27.20 15.51 19.48
CA LYS A 61 -27.18 15.70 20.94
C LYS A 61 -26.01 16.58 21.34
N PHE A 62 -26.17 17.31 22.43
CA PHE A 62 -25.14 18.16 23.01
C PHE A 62 -24.81 17.68 24.42
N ASP A 63 -23.54 17.72 24.79
CA ASP A 63 -23.06 17.41 26.13
C ASP A 63 -23.30 18.59 27.10
N GLU A 64 -22.92 18.40 28.37
CA GLU A 64 -23.06 19.40 29.43
C GLU A 64 -22.29 20.70 29.16
N ASN A 65 -21.31 20.68 28.25
CA ASN A 65 -20.51 21.85 27.86
C ASN A 65 -21.03 22.52 26.58
N GLY A 66 -22.12 22.03 25.99
CA GLY A 66 -22.67 22.51 24.71
C GLY A 66 -21.89 22.04 23.49
N CYS A 67 -21.04 21.01 23.61
CA CYS A 67 -20.36 20.37 22.49
C CYS A 67 -21.23 19.25 21.89
N ILE A 68 -21.07 18.94 20.60
CA ILE A 68 -21.80 17.85 19.95
C ILE A 68 -21.36 16.50 20.56
N GLU A 69 -22.32 15.70 21.02
CA GLU A 69 -22.09 14.33 21.50
C GLU A 69 -21.82 13.40 20.32
N HIS A 70 -20.65 12.76 20.31
CA HIS A 70 -20.27 11.85 19.24
C HIS A 70 -20.91 10.48 19.41
N VAL A 71 -21.62 10.02 18.37
CA VAL A 71 -22.04 8.62 18.27
C VAL A 71 -20.82 7.75 17.95
N ILE A 72 -20.48 6.85 18.88
CA ILE A 72 -19.35 5.92 18.71
C ILE A 72 -19.86 4.63 18.07
N LEU A 73 -19.41 4.36 16.84
CA LEU A 73 -19.56 3.05 16.22
C LEU A 73 -18.45 2.11 16.72
N LYS A 74 -18.84 0.93 17.18
CA LYS A 74 -17.95 -0.10 17.71
C LYS A 74 -17.85 -1.24 16.71
N LEU A 75 -16.68 -1.87 16.61
CA LEU A 75 -16.56 -3.13 15.89
C LEU A 75 -17.02 -4.28 16.81
N ASP A 76 -17.76 -5.23 16.28
CA ASP A 76 -17.98 -6.51 16.95
C ASP A 76 -16.66 -7.27 17.15
N GLU A 77 -16.61 -8.23 18.09
CA GLU A 77 -15.39 -8.99 18.39
C GLU A 77 -14.79 -9.67 17.14
N GLU A 78 -15.62 -10.30 16.29
CA GLU A 78 -15.14 -10.88 15.03
C GLU A 78 -14.68 -9.82 14.02
N ALA A 79 -15.29 -8.63 14.04
CA ALA A 79 -14.91 -7.52 13.19
C ALA A 79 -13.57 -6.90 13.64
N VAL A 80 -13.32 -6.84 14.95
CA VAL A 80 -12.02 -6.46 15.53
C VAL A 80 -10.94 -7.40 15.03
N GLY A 81 -11.11 -8.72 15.18
CA GLY A 81 -10.11 -9.69 14.71
C GLY A 81 -9.85 -9.58 13.20
N THR A 82 -10.89 -9.31 12.41
CA THR A 82 -10.75 -9.08 10.96
C THR A 82 -9.97 -7.80 10.66
N PHE A 83 -10.25 -6.71 11.38
CA PHE A 83 -9.55 -5.45 11.23
C PHE A 83 -8.10 -5.53 11.70
N GLU A 84 -7.81 -6.24 12.80
CA GLU A 84 -6.45 -6.45 13.30
C GLU A 84 -5.56 -7.13 12.24
N VAL A 85 -6.07 -8.16 11.55
CA VAL A 85 -5.35 -8.80 10.46
C VAL A 85 -5.06 -7.80 9.33
N PHE A 86 -6.02 -6.95 8.97
CA PHE A 86 -5.81 -5.91 7.97
C PHE A 86 -4.82 -4.83 8.45
N HIS A 87 -4.88 -4.44 9.72
CA HIS A 87 -4.03 -3.41 10.33
C HIS A 87 -2.54 -3.80 10.30
N LYS A 88 -2.21 -5.09 10.25
CA LYS A 88 -0.84 -5.58 10.01
C LYS A 88 -0.23 -5.12 8.68
N ILE A 89 -1.01 -4.51 7.78
CA ILE A 89 -0.47 -3.84 6.58
C ILE A 89 0.60 -2.80 6.92
N ARG A 90 0.56 -2.22 8.14
CA ARG A 90 1.59 -1.30 8.64
C ARG A 90 2.97 -1.92 8.79
N GLU A 91 3.04 -3.23 9.02
CA GLU A 91 4.31 -3.98 9.07
C GLU A 91 5.02 -3.99 7.70
N TYR A 92 4.30 -3.67 6.62
CA TYR A 92 4.87 -3.61 5.27
C TYR A 92 5.41 -2.22 4.89
N GLU A 93 5.26 -1.20 5.74
CA GLU A 93 5.68 0.18 5.46
C GLU A 93 7.16 0.27 5.07
N GLU A 94 8.03 -0.54 5.69
CA GLU A 94 9.48 -0.57 5.39
C GLU A 94 9.82 -1.30 4.07
N PHE A 95 8.96 -2.20 3.62
CA PHE A 95 9.19 -3.05 2.45
C PHE A 95 8.64 -2.44 1.14
N VAL A 96 7.91 -1.33 1.23
CA VAL A 96 7.36 -0.61 0.07
C VAL A 96 8.19 0.62 -0.27
N SER A 97 7.91 1.25 -1.42
CA SER A 97 8.54 2.55 -1.73
C SER A 97 8.12 3.61 -0.70
N ARG A 98 8.98 4.60 -0.43
CA ARG A 98 8.67 5.74 0.44
C ARG A 98 7.32 6.38 0.12
N ARG A 99 7.05 6.60 -1.17
CA ARG A 99 5.78 7.16 -1.65
C ARG A 99 4.57 6.29 -1.32
N LEU A 100 4.69 4.96 -1.40
CA LEU A 100 3.60 4.04 -1.05
C LEU A 100 3.41 3.91 0.47
N SER A 101 4.51 3.92 1.21
CA SER A 101 4.51 3.94 2.68
C SER A 101 3.64 5.08 3.23
N ALA A 102 3.72 6.27 2.62
CA ALA A 102 2.91 7.44 3.02
C ALA A 102 1.39 7.20 2.95
N PHE A 103 0.90 6.27 2.11
CA PHE A 103 -0.53 5.94 2.02
C PHE A 103 -0.99 4.96 3.08
N ILE A 104 -0.11 4.09 3.59
CA ILE A 104 -0.53 2.97 4.46
C ILE A 104 -1.28 3.44 5.72
N PRO A 105 -0.80 4.44 6.49
CA PRO A 105 -1.55 4.94 7.65
C PRO A 105 -2.93 5.50 7.28
N LYS A 106 -3.05 6.12 6.11
CA LYS A 106 -4.32 6.68 5.64
C LYS A 106 -5.29 5.60 5.17
N LEU A 107 -4.81 4.56 4.50
CA LEU A 107 -5.62 3.41 4.12
C LEU A 107 -6.25 2.73 5.35
N VAL A 108 -5.50 2.57 6.44
CA VAL A 108 -6.03 2.04 7.70
C VAL A 108 -7.16 2.92 8.23
N SER A 109 -6.97 4.25 8.27
CA SER A 109 -8.01 5.18 8.71
C SER A 109 -9.22 5.19 7.77
N TYR A 110 -9.01 5.12 6.46
CA TYR A 110 -10.09 5.06 5.47
C TYR A 110 -10.91 3.79 5.57
N CYS A 111 -10.28 2.65 5.88
CA CYS A 111 -11.01 1.40 6.08
C CYS A 111 -12.09 1.56 7.16
N LEU A 112 -11.78 2.19 8.29
CA LEU A 112 -12.75 2.44 9.35
C LEU A 112 -13.83 3.45 8.94
N ARG A 113 -13.46 4.50 8.20
CA ARG A 113 -14.44 5.48 7.68
C ARG A 113 -15.40 4.86 6.67
N ILE A 114 -14.86 4.06 5.75
CA ILE A 114 -15.65 3.30 4.76
C ILE A 114 -16.56 2.31 5.50
N ALA A 115 -16.07 1.62 6.53
CA ALA A 115 -16.89 0.73 7.34
C ALA A 115 -18.06 1.47 8.00
N GLY A 116 -17.83 2.67 8.54
CA GLY A 116 -18.90 3.52 9.06
C GLY A 116 -19.94 3.88 8.00
N VAL A 117 -19.52 4.29 6.80
CA VAL A 117 -20.45 4.59 5.69
C VAL A 117 -21.25 3.36 5.26
N LEU A 118 -20.58 2.21 5.11
CA LEU A 118 -21.26 0.95 4.75
C LEU A 118 -22.24 0.50 5.83
N HIS A 119 -21.87 0.67 7.10
CA HIS A 119 -22.71 0.38 8.25
C HIS A 119 -23.99 1.21 8.24
N GLU A 120 -23.89 2.51 7.94
CA GLU A 120 -25.06 3.38 7.84
C GLU A 120 -25.98 2.99 6.67
N ILE A 121 -25.42 2.62 5.53
CA ILE A 121 -26.18 2.09 4.40
C ILE A 121 -26.92 0.81 4.78
N GLU A 122 -26.26 -0.10 5.51
CA GLU A 122 -26.87 -1.35 5.99
C GLU A 122 -27.97 -1.08 7.02
N CYS A 123 -27.76 -0.15 7.96
CA CYS A 123 -28.76 0.27 8.95
C CYS A 123 -30.01 0.81 8.28
N TYR A 124 -29.84 1.72 7.30
CA TYR A 124 -30.95 2.28 6.52
C TYR A 124 -31.71 1.19 5.77
N THR A 125 -30.99 0.31 5.06
CA THR A 125 -31.58 -0.77 4.27
C THR A 125 -32.39 -1.76 5.13
N ASN A 126 -31.92 -2.02 6.35
CA ASN A 126 -32.56 -2.96 7.28
C ASN A 126 -33.60 -2.30 8.19
N GLY A 127 -33.73 -0.97 8.16
CA GLY A 127 -34.60 -0.21 9.06
C GLY A 127 -34.20 -0.31 10.54
N LYS A 128 -32.92 -0.54 10.83
CA LYS A 128 -32.40 -0.75 12.19
C LYS A 128 -31.22 0.17 12.47
N ALA A 129 -31.34 1.02 13.46
CA ALA A 129 -30.22 1.79 13.98
C ALA A 129 -29.40 0.91 14.93
N GLU A 130 -28.17 0.59 14.55
CA GLU A 130 -27.24 -0.18 15.37
C GLU A 130 -25.92 0.57 15.49
N THR A 131 -25.19 0.40 16.59
CA THR A 131 -23.88 1.02 16.81
C THR A 131 -22.72 0.05 16.61
N HIS A 132 -23.02 -1.20 16.27
CA HIS A 132 -22.04 -2.26 16.15
C HIS A 132 -21.85 -2.65 14.68
N ILE A 133 -20.62 -2.50 14.19
CA ILE A 133 -20.21 -2.81 12.83
C ILE A 133 -19.85 -4.28 12.77
N SER A 134 -20.58 -4.99 11.91
CA SER A 134 -20.40 -6.43 11.72
C SER A 134 -19.09 -6.78 11.00
N LYS A 135 -18.68 -8.05 11.14
CA LYS A 135 -17.56 -8.63 10.39
C LYS A 135 -17.73 -8.48 8.87
N LYS A 136 -18.95 -8.63 8.36
CA LYS A 136 -19.24 -8.52 6.93
C LYS A 136 -18.96 -7.10 6.45
N THR A 137 -19.43 -6.10 7.20
CA THR A 137 -19.27 -4.69 6.89
C THR A 137 -17.78 -4.29 6.85
N ILE A 138 -16.99 -4.71 7.86
CA ILE A 138 -15.55 -4.43 7.86
C ILE A 138 -14.80 -5.17 6.74
N THR A 139 -15.21 -6.40 6.41
CA THR A 139 -14.63 -7.16 5.28
C THR A 139 -14.85 -6.40 3.96
N ASN A 140 -16.07 -5.91 3.74
CA ASN A 140 -16.40 -5.11 2.55
C ASN A 140 -15.58 -3.80 2.51
N ALA A 141 -15.43 -3.14 3.66
CA ALA A 141 -14.62 -1.92 3.76
C ALA A 141 -13.14 -2.17 3.44
N ILE A 142 -12.59 -3.31 3.87
CA ILE A 142 -11.23 -3.74 3.53
C ILE A 142 -11.10 -3.93 2.01
N GLU A 143 -12.05 -4.57 1.34
CA GLU A 143 -12.01 -4.77 -0.11
C GLU A 143 -12.05 -3.44 -0.89
N VAL A 144 -12.92 -2.51 -0.49
CA VAL A 144 -12.93 -1.15 -1.06
C VAL A 144 -11.61 -0.43 -0.79
N THR A 145 -11.04 -0.58 0.40
CA THR A 145 -9.74 0.02 0.75
C THR A 145 -8.60 -0.55 -0.10
N LYS A 146 -8.58 -1.88 -0.32
CA LYS A 146 -7.61 -2.54 -1.21
C LYS A 146 -7.73 -2.05 -2.65
N PHE A 147 -8.96 -1.81 -3.13
CA PHE A 147 -9.17 -1.20 -4.43
C PHE A 147 -8.48 0.17 -4.52
N PHE A 148 -8.68 1.05 -3.53
CA PHE A 148 -8.01 2.36 -3.50
C PHE A 148 -6.49 2.27 -3.29
N ALA A 149 -5.99 1.28 -2.55
CA ALA A 149 -4.57 1.00 -2.46
C ALA A 149 -3.98 0.67 -3.84
N GLY A 150 -4.69 -0.13 -4.65
CA GLY A 150 -4.33 -0.40 -6.04
C GLY A 150 -4.33 0.85 -6.92
N GLN A 151 -5.26 1.79 -6.70
CA GLN A 151 -5.28 3.09 -7.38
C GLN A 151 -4.10 3.97 -6.96
N ALA A 152 -3.72 3.98 -5.69
CA ALA A 152 -2.54 4.70 -5.20
C ALA A 152 -1.26 4.19 -5.87
N VAL A 153 -1.10 2.87 -6.04
CA VAL A 153 0.03 2.28 -6.78
C VAL A 153 0.07 2.78 -8.23
N LYS A 154 -1.08 2.90 -8.90
CA LYS A 154 -1.14 3.45 -10.27
C LYS A 154 -0.71 4.93 -10.30
N VAL A 155 -1.15 5.71 -9.32
CA VAL A 155 -0.77 7.13 -9.21
C VAL A 155 0.72 7.29 -8.97
N ILE A 156 1.31 6.51 -8.07
CA ILE A 156 2.75 6.58 -7.76
C ILE A 156 3.61 6.34 -9.02
N LYS A 157 3.18 5.45 -9.91
CA LYS A 157 3.89 5.21 -11.19
C LYS A 157 3.99 6.45 -12.08
N LEU A 158 3.10 7.43 -11.92
CA LEU A 158 3.19 8.71 -12.65
C LEU A 158 4.35 9.59 -12.15
N TYR A 159 4.90 9.30 -10.96
CA TYR A 159 6.00 10.03 -10.33
C TYR A 159 7.34 9.29 -10.40
N ASP A 160 7.37 8.04 -10.85
CA ASP A 160 8.55 7.16 -10.82
C ASP A 160 9.57 7.42 -11.96
N GLU A 161 9.62 8.66 -12.50
CA GLU A 161 10.65 9.09 -13.45
C GLU A 161 11.97 9.51 -12.77
N THR A 162 11.99 9.72 -11.45
CA THR A 162 13.17 10.09 -10.67
C THR A 162 13.80 8.87 -9.98
N GLU A 163 15.15 8.79 -9.92
CA GLU A 163 15.90 7.68 -9.33
C GLU A 163 15.45 7.39 -7.88
N ALA A 164 14.50 6.48 -7.72
CA ALA A 164 13.96 6.12 -6.42
C ALA A 164 15.07 5.57 -5.50
N SER A 165 15.09 6.09 -4.26
CA SER A 165 15.86 5.51 -3.16
C SER A 165 15.48 4.04 -2.96
N LEU A 166 16.46 3.17 -2.74
CA LEU A 166 16.23 1.73 -2.53
C LEU A 166 15.42 1.50 -1.24
N ASN A 167 14.32 0.74 -1.32
CA ASN A 167 13.56 0.29 -0.15
C ASN A 167 14.23 -0.94 0.53
N GLU A 168 13.78 -1.33 1.73
CA GLU A 168 14.41 -2.44 2.46
C GLU A 168 14.33 -3.77 1.71
N TYR A 169 13.26 -3.99 0.95
CA TYR A 169 13.12 -5.18 0.13
C TYR A 169 14.19 -5.24 -0.98
N GLU A 170 14.45 -4.11 -1.65
CA GLU A 170 15.48 -3.98 -2.68
C GLU A 170 16.88 -4.12 -2.09
N LYS A 171 17.12 -3.52 -0.92
CA LYS A 171 18.39 -3.68 -0.20
C LYS A 171 18.64 -5.15 0.16
N LYS A 172 17.63 -5.86 0.69
CA LYS A 172 17.70 -7.30 0.96
C LYS A 172 17.95 -8.11 -0.30
N LEU A 173 17.25 -7.81 -1.39
CA LEU A 173 17.48 -8.46 -2.69
C LEU A 173 18.93 -8.27 -3.16
N ILE A 174 19.47 -7.06 -3.08
CA ILE A 174 20.87 -6.78 -3.44
C ILE A 174 21.85 -7.49 -2.49
N GLY A 175 21.56 -7.53 -1.18
CA GLY A 175 22.33 -8.29 -0.20
C GLY A 175 22.37 -9.78 -0.50
N VAL A 176 21.25 -10.36 -0.95
CA VAL A 176 21.18 -11.75 -1.43
C VAL A 176 22.04 -11.95 -2.68
N LEU A 177 22.03 -11.02 -3.64
CA LEU A 177 22.91 -11.09 -4.81
C LEU A 177 24.39 -11.08 -4.40
N TYR A 178 24.76 -10.28 -3.40
CA TYR A 178 26.12 -10.26 -2.87
C TYR A 178 26.52 -11.59 -2.23
N LYS A 179 25.62 -12.21 -1.43
CA LYS A 179 25.85 -13.54 -0.83
C LYS A 179 26.01 -14.65 -1.87
N LEU A 180 25.26 -14.57 -2.97
CA LEU A 180 25.21 -15.61 -3.99
C LEU A 180 26.22 -15.42 -5.14
N GLN A 181 27.04 -14.36 -5.13
CA GLN A 181 27.98 -14.04 -6.22
C GLN A 181 28.95 -15.20 -6.54
N ASN A 182 29.37 -15.95 -5.53
CA ASN A 182 30.28 -17.09 -5.70
C ASN A 182 29.61 -18.33 -6.32
N LEU A 183 28.27 -18.34 -6.42
CA LEU A 183 27.50 -19.42 -7.04
C LEU A 183 27.19 -19.17 -8.52
N VAL A 184 27.66 -18.05 -9.07
CA VAL A 184 27.47 -17.70 -10.48
C VAL A 184 28.26 -18.68 -11.34
N LYS A 185 27.57 -19.38 -12.24
CA LYS A 185 28.18 -20.32 -13.19
C LYS A 185 27.87 -19.88 -14.61
N ASN A 186 28.90 -19.73 -15.45
CA ASN A 186 28.78 -19.30 -16.84
C ASN A 186 27.99 -17.98 -17.00
N GLY A 187 28.24 -17.02 -16.09
CA GLY A 187 27.56 -15.73 -16.06
C GLY A 187 26.06 -15.81 -15.75
N ARG A 188 25.62 -16.86 -15.04
CA ARG A 188 24.21 -17.08 -14.69
C ARG A 188 24.05 -17.46 -13.22
N LEU A 189 22.96 -16.98 -12.63
CA LEU A 189 22.50 -17.35 -11.29
C LEU A 189 21.04 -17.80 -11.35
N LEU A 190 20.71 -18.93 -10.72
CA LEU A 190 19.34 -19.47 -10.70
C LEU A 190 18.41 -18.56 -9.88
N LEU A 191 17.27 -18.18 -10.45
CA LEU A 191 16.29 -17.37 -9.72
C LEU A 191 15.72 -18.13 -8.51
N SER A 192 15.55 -19.45 -8.60
CA SER A 192 15.11 -20.25 -7.45
C SER A 192 16.04 -20.08 -6.24
N LYS A 193 17.35 -20.01 -6.48
CA LYS A 193 18.30 -19.84 -5.37
C LYS A 193 18.25 -18.45 -4.75
N ILE A 194 18.01 -17.43 -5.59
CA ILE A 194 17.77 -16.07 -5.12
C ILE A 194 16.50 -16.03 -4.28
N THR A 195 15.39 -16.60 -4.78
CA THR A 195 14.10 -16.67 -4.09
C THR A 195 14.20 -17.39 -2.74
N GLU A 196 14.81 -18.58 -2.71
CA GLU A 196 15.04 -19.34 -1.48
C GLU A 196 15.78 -18.51 -0.43
N THR A 197 16.90 -17.90 -0.82
CA THR A 197 17.74 -17.12 0.09
C THR A 197 17.01 -15.87 0.56
N LEU A 198 16.31 -15.17 -0.34
CA LEU A 198 15.53 -13.99 -0.01
C LEU A 198 14.37 -14.30 0.96
N ASN A 199 13.66 -15.42 0.78
CA ASN A 199 12.58 -15.84 1.67
C ASN A 199 13.03 -16.16 3.10
N THR A 200 14.33 -16.40 3.33
CA THR A 200 14.88 -16.54 4.70
C THR A 200 15.01 -15.20 5.42
N GLU A 201 15.03 -14.09 4.68
CA GLU A 201 15.21 -12.73 5.20
C GLU A 201 13.90 -11.91 5.21
N LEU A 202 12.81 -12.49 4.71
CA LEU A 202 11.50 -11.86 4.61
C LEU A 202 10.51 -12.43 5.64
N PRO A 203 9.58 -11.61 6.15
CA PRO A 203 8.41 -12.08 6.89
C PRO A 203 7.64 -13.13 6.12
N GLU A 204 6.99 -14.07 6.83
CA GLU A 204 6.30 -15.22 6.24
C GLU A 204 5.28 -14.80 5.17
N GLN A 205 4.60 -13.69 5.39
CA GLN A 205 3.56 -13.15 4.52
C GLN A 205 4.11 -12.52 3.23
N LEU A 206 5.39 -12.13 3.21
CA LEU A 206 6.06 -11.56 2.04
C LEU A 206 6.87 -12.59 1.24
N ARG A 207 6.84 -13.86 1.67
CA ARG A 207 7.58 -14.92 0.97
C ARG A 207 7.07 -15.09 -0.44
N ILE A 208 8.01 -15.14 -1.37
CA ILE A 208 7.75 -15.29 -2.79
C ILE A 208 7.58 -16.77 -3.12
N THR A 209 6.47 -17.10 -3.76
CA THR A 209 6.16 -18.46 -4.23
C THR A 209 6.50 -18.66 -5.71
N ASP A 210 6.52 -17.59 -6.51
CA ASP A 210 6.84 -17.64 -7.95
C ASP A 210 8.15 -16.88 -8.27
N ASN A 211 9.14 -17.61 -8.81
CA ASN A 211 10.41 -17.06 -9.27
C ASN A 211 10.27 -15.95 -10.33
N ARG A 212 9.13 -15.89 -11.04
CA ARG A 212 8.84 -14.79 -11.99
C ARG A 212 8.76 -13.44 -11.28
N ILE A 213 8.30 -13.40 -10.02
CA ILE A 213 8.21 -12.18 -9.23
C ILE A 213 9.62 -11.62 -9.02
N VAL A 214 10.57 -12.42 -8.53
CA VAL A 214 11.99 -12.03 -8.42
C VAL A 214 12.55 -11.59 -9.77
N GLY A 215 12.20 -12.32 -10.83
CA GLY A 215 12.64 -11.97 -12.18
C GLY A 215 12.16 -10.59 -12.64
N ASN A 216 10.89 -10.26 -12.37
CA ASN A 216 10.33 -8.94 -12.67
C ASN A 216 11.02 -7.86 -11.85
N MET A 217 11.26 -8.10 -10.56
CA MET A 217 11.93 -7.12 -9.69
C MET A 217 13.36 -6.82 -10.16
N LEU A 218 14.13 -7.86 -10.51
CA LEU A 218 15.49 -7.70 -11.04
C LEU A 218 15.50 -6.85 -12.33
N ARG A 219 14.51 -7.02 -13.22
CA ARG A 219 14.39 -6.23 -14.45
C ARG A 219 13.91 -4.80 -14.19
N ASP A 220 12.81 -4.66 -13.48
CA ASP A 220 12.08 -3.40 -13.38
C ASP A 220 12.76 -2.42 -12.42
N ARG A 221 13.29 -2.95 -11.31
CA ARG A 221 13.87 -2.17 -10.20
C ARG A 221 15.39 -2.12 -10.25
N CYS A 222 16.05 -3.25 -10.51
CA CYS A 222 17.51 -3.32 -10.56
C CYS A 222 18.11 -3.12 -11.97
N LYS A 223 17.27 -3.05 -13.02
CA LYS A 223 17.69 -2.93 -14.44
C LYS A 223 18.65 -4.05 -14.90
N LEU A 224 18.49 -5.24 -14.31
CA LEU A 224 19.25 -6.46 -14.61
C LEU A 224 18.46 -7.39 -15.54
N SER A 225 19.16 -8.19 -16.32
CA SER A 225 18.58 -9.06 -17.34
C SER A 225 18.27 -10.44 -16.80
N THR A 226 17.08 -10.97 -17.10
CA THR A 226 16.69 -12.34 -16.72
C THR A 226 16.28 -13.16 -17.94
N LYS A 227 16.62 -14.45 -18.00
CA LYS A 227 16.26 -15.35 -19.11
C LYS A 227 15.70 -16.68 -18.62
N LYS A 228 14.78 -17.26 -19.39
CA LYS A 228 14.30 -18.64 -19.22
C LYS A 228 15.14 -19.58 -20.08
N LYS A 229 15.63 -20.69 -19.52
CA LYS A 229 16.35 -21.74 -20.25
C LYS A 229 16.07 -23.10 -19.62
N GLY A 230 15.63 -24.08 -20.42
CA GLY A 230 15.42 -25.46 -19.95
C GLY A 230 14.48 -25.57 -18.75
N GLY A 231 13.34 -24.88 -18.78
CA GLY A 231 12.36 -24.85 -17.68
C GLY A 231 12.70 -23.91 -16.51
N ASN A 232 13.98 -23.57 -16.33
CA ASN A 232 14.45 -22.73 -15.24
C ASN A 232 14.58 -21.24 -15.64
N TYR A 233 14.52 -20.37 -14.64
CA TYR A 233 14.79 -18.93 -14.80
C TYR A 233 16.14 -18.57 -14.20
N TYR A 234 16.86 -17.69 -14.90
CA TYR A 234 18.19 -17.24 -14.52
C TYR A 234 18.28 -15.71 -14.54
N LEU A 235 19.00 -15.17 -13.58
CA LEU A 235 19.63 -13.86 -13.67
C LEU A 235 20.87 -14.00 -14.57
N MET A 236 21.01 -13.12 -15.55
CA MET A 236 22.23 -12.94 -16.31
C MET A 236 23.16 -12.02 -15.51
N TRP A 237 24.34 -12.51 -15.17
CA TRP A 237 25.27 -11.78 -14.31
C TRP A 237 25.96 -10.66 -15.10
N GLU A 238 25.48 -9.43 -14.92
CA GLU A 238 26.01 -8.21 -15.53
C GLU A 238 26.94 -7.51 -14.52
N SER A 239 28.20 -7.94 -14.47
CA SER A 239 29.16 -7.57 -13.40
C SER A 239 29.21 -6.07 -13.10
N GLU A 240 29.28 -5.22 -14.12
CA GLU A 240 29.33 -3.75 -13.93
C GLU A 240 28.07 -3.19 -13.28
N LYS A 241 26.88 -3.63 -13.72
CA LYS A 241 25.60 -3.17 -13.15
C LYS A 241 25.44 -3.66 -11.72
N ILE A 242 25.81 -4.92 -11.46
CA ILE A 242 25.72 -5.52 -10.14
C ILE A 242 26.67 -4.84 -9.15
N GLN A 243 27.91 -4.53 -9.57
CA GLN A 243 28.83 -3.77 -8.72
C GLN A 243 28.32 -2.37 -8.40
N LYS A 244 27.72 -1.66 -9.37
CA LYS A 244 27.06 -0.37 -9.12
C LYS A 244 25.95 -0.48 -8.08
N LEU A 245 25.15 -1.55 -8.13
CA LEU A 245 24.11 -1.82 -7.13
C LEU A 245 24.73 -2.07 -5.75
N PHE A 246 25.83 -2.84 -5.67
CA PHE A 246 26.53 -3.07 -4.40
C PHE A 246 27.00 -1.77 -3.78
N ILE A 247 27.69 -0.92 -4.55
CA ILE A 247 28.18 0.39 -4.10
C ILE A 247 27.01 1.27 -3.63
N LYS A 248 25.92 1.34 -4.40
CA LYS A 248 24.71 2.10 -4.04
C LYS A 248 24.10 1.64 -2.71
N THR A 249 24.28 0.39 -2.33
CA THR A 249 23.76 -0.17 -1.07
C THR A 249 24.74 0.02 0.09
N SER A 250 26.06 0.03 -0.18
CA SER A 250 27.12 0.26 0.81
C SER A 250 27.12 1.69 1.37
N HIS A 251 26.71 2.68 0.57
CA HIS A 251 26.66 4.08 0.99
C HIS A 251 25.40 4.47 1.81
N VAL A 252 24.51 3.51 2.12
CA VAL A 252 23.22 3.77 2.79
C VAL A 252 23.18 3.23 4.23
N SER A 253 24.31 2.84 4.82
CA SER A 253 24.39 2.58 6.27
C SER A 253 24.66 3.88 7.04
N PRO A 254 23.74 4.38 7.89
CA PRO A 254 24.13 5.31 8.93
C PRO A 254 24.84 4.48 10.00
N VAL A 255 26.16 4.37 9.92
CA VAL A 255 26.95 4.03 11.09
C VAL A 255 27.03 5.31 11.90
N SER A 256 26.13 5.46 12.88
CA SER A 256 26.33 6.43 13.96
C SER A 256 27.71 6.19 14.56
N PRO A 257 28.61 7.19 14.62
CA PRO A 257 29.84 7.03 15.38
C PRO A 257 29.44 6.95 16.85
N THR A 258 29.65 5.79 17.46
CA THR A 258 29.69 5.66 18.90
C THR A 258 30.88 6.47 19.40
N GLU A 259 30.69 7.74 19.76
CA GLU A 259 31.66 8.47 20.57
C GLU A 259 31.59 7.95 22.00
N ASN A 260 32.41 6.93 22.22
CA ASN A 260 32.87 6.51 23.52
C ASN A 260 33.91 7.55 23.98
N LYS A 261 33.53 8.50 24.85
CA LYS A 261 34.50 9.22 25.68
C LYS A 261 34.31 8.87 27.13
N MET A 262 35.26 8.05 27.58
CA MET A 262 35.56 7.77 28.97
C MET A 262 35.69 9.05 29.80
N VAL A 263 35.07 8.96 30.98
CA VAL A 263 35.52 9.48 32.27
C VAL A 263 36.99 9.90 32.30
N ALA A 264 37.23 11.17 32.64
CA ALA A 264 38.43 11.58 33.35
C ALA A 264 37.99 12.32 34.61
N SER A 265 38.38 11.75 35.74
CA SER A 265 38.27 12.30 37.09
C SER A 265 38.94 13.67 37.20
N ILE A 266 38.31 14.59 37.93
CA ILE A 266 38.74 15.20 39.21
C ILE A 266 37.49 15.85 39.82
#